data_AF-A0A2R6HJW8-F1
#
_entry.id   AF-A0A2R6HJW8-F1
#
_cell.length_a   1.000
_cell.length_b   1.000
_cell.length_c   1.000
_cell.angle_alpha   90.00
_cell.angle_beta   90.00
_cell.angle_gamma   90.00
#
_symmetry.space_group_name_H-M   'P 1'
#
loop_
_entity.id
_entity.type
_entity.pdbx_description
1 polymer ?
#
loop_
_entity_poly.entity_id
_entity_poly.type
_entity_poly.pdbx_seq_one_letter_code
_entity_poly.pdbx_strand_id
1 'polypeptide(L)'
;MRETLKERARASETDGVELKRRTDDAVGANSPYSFITYYQTLYGVRDLLAPLVADGAVSVPPMEAPGESTVIEIYPAGTLRRLGAVDEGYKESTDEAAARRETILGALSAATELEVDLPASVRERALEDDGGDALDSVVAAVATARAAARGFEPSTEYDPREGCIYV
;
A
#
# COMPACT_ATOMS: atom_id res chain seq x y z
N MET A 1 -11.24 18.14 -12.23
CA MET A 1 -11.30 17.42 -10.94
C MET A 1 -9.99 17.55 -10.16
N ARG A 2 -8.86 16.98 -10.62
CA ARG A 2 -7.57 17.10 -9.91
C ARG A 2 -7.13 18.55 -9.61
N GLU A 3 -7.18 19.45 -10.59
CA GLU A 3 -6.78 20.85 -10.36
C GLU A 3 -7.69 21.56 -9.35
N THR A 4 -9.00 21.27 -9.36
CA THR A 4 -9.94 21.77 -8.34
C THR A 4 -9.57 21.26 -6.93
N LEU A 5 -9.11 20.00 -6.80
CA LEU A 5 -8.63 19.46 -5.52
C LEU A 5 -7.37 20.18 -5.05
N LYS A 6 -6.43 20.46 -5.97
CA LYS A 6 -5.21 21.22 -5.67
C LYS A 6 -5.50 22.68 -5.30
N GLU A 7 -6.46 23.33 -5.95
CA GLU A 7 -6.92 24.68 -5.56
C GLU A 7 -7.48 24.69 -4.14
N ARG A 8 -8.27 23.67 -3.77
CA ARG A 8 -8.77 23.50 -2.39
C ARG A 8 -7.63 23.25 -1.40
N ALA A 9 -6.62 22.46 -1.77
CA ALA A 9 -5.45 22.24 -0.93
C ALA A 9 -4.70 23.54 -0.65
N ARG A 10 -4.44 24.34 -1.70
CA ARG A 10 -3.75 25.64 -1.58
C ARG A 10 -4.52 26.67 -0.76
N ALA A 11 -5.86 26.56 -0.72
CA ALA A 11 -6.72 27.43 0.08
C ALA A 11 -6.91 26.96 1.53
N SER A 12 -6.38 25.79 1.89
CA SER A 12 -6.47 25.22 3.23
C SER A 12 -5.28 25.64 4.12
N GLU A 13 -5.36 25.37 5.42
CA GLU A 13 -4.25 25.58 6.36
C GLU A 13 -3.19 24.46 6.32
N THR A 14 -3.43 23.41 5.54
CA THR A 14 -2.52 22.27 5.37
C THR A 14 -1.34 22.65 4.47
N ASP A 15 -0.13 22.25 4.86
CA ASP A 15 1.06 22.48 4.05
C ASP A 15 1.05 21.61 2.77
N GLY A 16 1.57 22.15 1.67
CA GLY A 16 1.66 21.48 0.38
C GLY A 16 0.54 21.78 -0.63
N VAL A 17 0.55 21.05 -1.75
CA VAL A 17 -0.39 21.24 -2.89
C VAL A 17 -1.42 20.12 -3.01
N GLU A 18 -1.34 19.11 -2.16
CA GLU A 18 -2.17 17.91 -2.17
C GLU A 18 -2.50 17.50 -0.73
N LEU A 19 -3.79 17.57 -0.37
CA LEU A 19 -4.36 17.08 0.87
C LEU A 19 -4.23 15.56 0.96
N LYS A 20 -3.83 15.09 2.14
CA LYS A 20 -3.77 13.69 2.52
C LYS A 20 -5.03 13.30 3.30
N ARG A 21 -5.46 12.05 3.13
CA ARG A 21 -6.43 11.41 4.05
C ARG A 21 -5.74 11.20 5.39
N ARG A 22 -6.52 11.06 6.46
CA ARG A 22 -5.94 10.72 7.78
C ARG A 22 -5.17 9.41 7.73
N THR A 23 -5.68 8.44 6.97
CA THR A 23 -4.99 7.15 6.80
C THR A 23 -3.70 7.28 5.97
N ASP A 24 -3.59 8.26 5.08
CA ASP A 24 -2.34 8.49 4.33
C ASP A 24 -1.28 9.04 5.28
N ASP A 25 -1.63 10.02 6.13
CA ASP A 25 -0.72 10.58 7.12
C ASP A 25 -0.26 9.54 8.14
N ALA A 26 -1.17 8.67 8.59
CA ALA A 26 -0.87 7.63 9.57
C ALA A 26 0.24 6.66 9.14
N VAL A 27 0.42 6.45 7.83
CA VAL A 27 1.45 5.55 7.27
C VAL A 27 2.48 6.28 6.40
N GLY A 28 2.37 7.60 6.28
CA GLY A 28 3.19 8.44 5.42
C GLY A 28 3.03 8.13 3.93
N ALA A 29 1.83 7.78 3.49
CA ALA A 29 1.49 7.58 2.08
C ALA A 29 1.38 8.91 1.31
N ASN A 30 1.41 8.79 -0.02
CA ASN A 30 1.09 9.88 -0.93
C ASN A 30 -0.42 10.14 -0.97
N SER A 31 -0.80 11.38 -1.28
CA SER A 31 -2.20 11.73 -1.50
C SER A 31 -2.81 10.87 -2.64
N PRO A 32 -4.08 10.45 -2.54
CA PRO A 32 -4.77 9.69 -3.58
C PRO A 32 -4.89 10.45 -4.92
N TYR A 33 -4.71 11.77 -4.91
CA TYR A 33 -4.69 12.60 -6.11
C TYR A 33 -3.31 13.19 -6.44
N SER A 34 -2.26 12.54 -5.92
CA SER A 34 -0.89 12.85 -6.30
C SER A 34 -0.64 12.67 -7.79
N PHE A 35 0.42 13.28 -8.31
CA PHE A 35 0.76 13.09 -9.73
C PHE A 35 1.11 11.65 -10.07
N ILE A 36 1.54 10.88 -9.06
CA ILE A 36 1.92 9.47 -9.17
C ILE A 36 0.64 8.61 -9.21
N THR A 37 -0.28 8.81 -8.27
CA THR A 37 -1.36 7.86 -8.02
C THR A 37 -2.73 8.29 -8.55
N TYR A 38 -2.94 9.54 -8.97
CA TYR A 38 -4.29 10.05 -9.28
C TYR A 38 -5.10 9.17 -10.24
N TYR A 39 -4.51 8.74 -11.36
CA TYR A 39 -5.23 7.91 -12.32
C TYR A 39 -5.39 6.46 -11.85
N GLN A 40 -4.41 5.94 -11.11
CA GLN A 40 -4.49 4.62 -10.50
C GLN A 40 -5.63 4.58 -9.48
N THR A 41 -5.73 5.57 -8.60
CA THR A 41 -6.83 5.70 -7.65
C THR A 41 -8.16 5.91 -8.36
N LEU A 42 -8.23 6.84 -9.32
CA LEU A 42 -9.49 7.18 -9.98
C LEU A 42 -10.07 5.97 -10.75
N TYR A 43 -9.26 5.33 -11.61
CA TYR A 43 -9.73 4.22 -12.40
C TYR A 43 -9.80 2.92 -11.59
N GLY A 44 -8.89 2.71 -10.64
CA GLY A 44 -8.95 1.57 -9.72
C GLY A 44 -10.23 1.57 -8.88
N VAL A 45 -10.61 2.73 -8.33
CA VAL A 45 -11.87 2.82 -7.58
C VAL A 45 -13.09 2.77 -8.51
N ARG A 46 -13.11 3.59 -9.56
CA ARG A 46 -14.31 3.76 -10.41
C ARG A 46 -14.59 2.56 -11.30
N ASP A 47 -13.56 2.00 -11.94
CA ASP A 47 -13.72 1.01 -13.01
C ASP A 47 -13.46 -0.42 -12.55
N LEU A 48 -12.80 -0.62 -11.40
CA LEU A 48 -12.51 -1.95 -10.85
C LEU A 48 -13.25 -2.20 -9.53
N LEU A 49 -12.96 -1.42 -8.47
CA LEU A 49 -13.51 -1.71 -7.14
C LEU A 49 -15.01 -1.44 -7.03
N ALA A 50 -15.49 -0.31 -7.53
CA ALA A 50 -16.91 0.05 -7.40
C ALA A 50 -17.85 -0.98 -8.06
N PRO A 51 -17.58 -1.49 -9.27
CA PRO A 51 -18.37 -2.59 -9.84
C PRO A 51 -18.31 -3.87 -9.01
N LEU A 52 -17.13 -4.28 -8.54
CA LEU A 52 -16.98 -5.51 -7.74
C LEU A 52 -17.72 -5.44 -6.40
N VAL A 53 -17.70 -4.28 -5.74
CA VAL A 53 -18.46 -4.04 -4.51
C VAL A 53 -19.96 -4.00 -4.80
N ALA A 54 -20.39 -3.33 -5.87
CA ALA A 54 -21.80 -3.26 -6.25
C ALA A 54 -22.40 -4.64 -6.58
N ASP A 55 -21.61 -5.54 -7.16
CA ASP A 55 -21.98 -6.93 -7.44
C ASP A 55 -21.87 -7.85 -6.21
N GLY A 56 -21.38 -7.34 -5.07
CA GLY A 56 -21.14 -8.13 -3.86
C GLY A 56 -20.02 -9.16 -4.00
N ALA A 57 -19.15 -9.01 -5.00
CA ALA A 57 -18.07 -9.94 -5.29
C ALA A 57 -16.89 -9.82 -4.31
N VAL A 58 -16.70 -8.65 -3.70
CA VAL A 58 -15.67 -8.39 -2.69
C VAL A 58 -16.21 -7.51 -1.58
N SER A 59 -15.66 -7.66 -0.37
CA SER A 59 -15.83 -6.73 0.74
C SER A 59 -14.59 -5.87 0.94
N VAL A 60 -14.76 -4.62 1.42
CA VAL A 60 -13.65 -3.68 1.65
C VAL A 60 -13.55 -3.26 3.13
N PRO A 61 -12.88 -4.04 3.99
CA PRO A 61 -12.67 -3.66 5.38
C PRO A 61 -11.68 -2.48 5.50
N PRO A 62 -11.85 -1.61 6.50
CA PRO A 62 -12.82 -1.73 7.60
C PRO A 62 -14.18 -1.07 7.30
N MET A 63 -14.42 -0.61 6.07
CA MET A 63 -15.69 0.03 5.69
C MET A 63 -16.85 -0.97 5.65
N GLU A 64 -16.53 -2.23 5.35
CA GLU A 64 -17.43 -3.38 5.39
C GLU A 64 -16.82 -4.50 6.24
N ALA A 65 -17.67 -5.39 6.78
CA ALA A 65 -17.17 -6.60 7.42
C ALA A 65 -16.46 -7.49 6.39
N PRO A 66 -15.35 -8.14 6.73
CA PRO A 66 -14.64 -9.02 5.80
C PRO A 66 -15.50 -10.24 5.43
N GLY A 67 -15.61 -10.50 4.13
CA GLY A 67 -16.28 -11.66 3.53
C GLY A 67 -15.30 -12.70 2.99
N GLU A 68 -15.80 -13.62 2.16
CA GLU A 68 -14.98 -14.68 1.55
C GLU A 68 -13.87 -14.12 0.66
N SER A 69 -14.17 -13.06 -0.10
CA SER A 69 -13.20 -12.31 -0.91
C SER A 69 -13.09 -10.90 -0.37
N THR A 70 -11.89 -10.53 0.05
CA THR A 70 -11.61 -9.24 0.69
C THR A 70 -10.57 -8.47 -0.11
N VAL A 71 -10.82 -7.17 -0.32
CA VAL A 71 -9.85 -6.23 -0.88
C VAL A 71 -9.50 -5.20 0.18
N ILE A 72 -8.20 -4.96 0.36
CA ILE A 72 -7.68 -3.95 1.29
C ILE A 72 -6.69 -3.03 0.59
N GLU A 73 -6.57 -1.82 1.11
CA GLU A 73 -5.55 -0.87 0.65
C GLU A 73 -4.23 -1.12 1.38
N ILE A 74 -3.11 -1.15 0.65
CA ILE A 74 -1.76 -1.32 1.19
C ILE A 74 -0.82 -0.29 0.57
N TYR A 75 0.13 0.18 1.38
CA TYR A 75 1.22 1.04 0.94
C TYR A 75 2.57 0.38 1.25
N PRO A 76 3.32 -0.14 0.24
CA PRO A 76 4.55 -0.91 0.46
C PRO A 76 5.62 -0.18 1.28
N ALA A 77 5.93 1.06 0.97
CA ALA A 77 6.90 1.84 1.75
C ALA A 77 6.45 2.03 3.21
N GLY A 78 5.15 2.25 3.45
CA GLY A 78 4.59 2.33 4.80
C GLY A 78 4.69 1.00 5.56
N THR A 79 4.49 -0.12 4.87
CA THR A 79 4.67 -1.47 5.42
C THR A 79 6.13 -1.71 5.82
N LEU A 80 7.07 -1.40 4.92
CA LEU A 80 8.50 -1.55 5.18
C LEU A 80 8.96 -0.70 6.37
N ARG A 81 8.51 0.56 6.44
CA ARG A 81 8.76 1.43 7.58
C ARG A 81 8.22 0.86 8.88
N ARG A 82 7.01 0.29 8.85
CA ARG A 82 6.38 -0.34 10.03
C ARG A 82 7.15 -1.56 10.52
N LEU A 83 7.78 -2.29 9.60
CA LEU A 83 8.66 -3.43 9.87
C LEU A 83 10.10 -3.02 10.25
N GLY A 84 10.43 -1.73 10.23
CA GLY A 84 11.79 -1.24 10.48
C GLY A 84 12.79 -1.59 9.37
N ALA A 85 12.31 -1.85 8.16
CA ALA A 85 13.12 -2.14 6.98
C ALA A 85 13.41 -0.86 6.18
N VAL A 86 14.27 -0.99 5.16
CA VAL A 86 14.51 0.07 4.16
C VAL A 86 13.22 0.32 3.38
N ASP A 87 12.73 1.56 3.37
CA ASP A 87 11.48 1.96 2.70
C ASP A 87 11.67 2.89 1.49
N GLU A 88 12.92 3.24 1.15
CA GLU A 88 13.27 4.18 0.07
C GLU A 88 14.47 3.69 -0.77
N GLY A 89 14.59 4.22 -2.00
CA GLY A 89 15.78 4.04 -2.85
C GLY A 89 16.04 2.60 -3.35
N TYR A 90 15.06 1.70 -3.26
CA TYR A 90 15.15 0.33 -3.79
C TYR A 90 14.56 0.19 -5.21
N LYS A 91 13.96 1.26 -5.75
CA LYS A 91 13.33 1.31 -7.08
C LYS A 91 14.22 2.05 -8.09
N GLU A 92 15.45 1.60 -8.22
CA GLU A 92 16.44 2.18 -9.12
C GLU A 92 17.27 1.07 -9.77
N SER A 93 17.79 1.36 -10.97
CA SER A 93 18.70 0.46 -11.69
C SER A 93 20.16 0.68 -11.22
N THR A 94 20.41 0.49 -9.92
CA THR A 94 21.74 0.65 -9.29
C THR A 94 22.08 -0.55 -8.41
N ASP A 95 23.38 -0.80 -8.20
CA ASP A 95 23.86 -1.87 -7.32
C ASP A 95 23.42 -1.61 -5.86
N GLU A 96 23.38 -0.34 -5.42
CA GLU A 96 22.85 0.01 -4.11
C GLU A 96 21.36 -0.32 -3.96
N ALA A 97 20.55 -0.06 -4.99
CA ALA A 97 19.13 -0.42 -4.98
C ALA A 97 18.92 -1.95 -5.02
N ALA A 98 19.74 -2.70 -5.76
CA ALA A 98 19.75 -4.17 -5.71
C ALA A 98 20.05 -4.68 -4.30
N ALA A 99 21.08 -4.16 -3.63
CA ALA A 99 21.41 -4.52 -2.25
C ALA A 99 20.29 -4.16 -1.25
N ARG A 100 19.57 -3.05 -1.48
CA ARG A 100 18.38 -2.69 -0.68
C ARG A 100 17.24 -3.69 -0.88
N ARG A 101 16.97 -4.14 -2.10
CA ARG A 101 15.96 -5.18 -2.39
C ARG A 101 16.28 -6.49 -1.69
N GLU A 102 17.55 -6.91 -1.69
CA GLU A 102 18.00 -8.08 -0.92
C GLU A 102 17.77 -7.91 0.58
N THR A 103 18.12 -6.74 1.12
CA THR A 103 17.92 -6.42 2.54
C THR A 103 16.45 -6.46 2.92
N ILE A 104 15.58 -5.89 2.08
CA ILE A 104 14.13 -5.92 2.28
C ILE A 104 13.61 -7.36 2.30
N LEU A 105 13.97 -8.19 1.33
CA LEU A 105 13.53 -9.59 1.29
C LEU A 105 13.98 -10.37 2.53
N GLY A 106 15.22 -10.16 2.99
CA GLY A 106 15.71 -10.74 4.24
C GLY A 106 14.92 -10.26 5.47
N ALA A 107 14.56 -8.97 5.51
CA ALA A 107 13.76 -8.41 6.59
C ALA A 107 12.32 -8.96 6.60
N LEU A 108 11.69 -9.15 5.45
CA LEU A 108 10.33 -9.71 5.37
C LEU A 108 10.26 -11.13 5.96
N SER A 109 11.26 -11.97 5.70
CA SER A 109 11.34 -13.31 6.31
C SER A 109 11.61 -13.29 7.82
N ALA A 110 12.27 -12.25 8.34
CA ALA A 110 12.67 -12.18 9.75
C ALA A 110 11.68 -11.39 10.64
N ALA A 111 10.95 -10.42 10.08
CA ALA A 111 10.21 -9.42 10.82
C ALA A 111 8.75 -9.80 11.11
N THR A 112 8.31 -10.99 10.70
CA THR A 112 6.92 -11.41 10.91
C THR A 112 6.85 -12.74 11.64
N GLU A 113 5.79 -12.96 12.40
CA GLU A 113 5.45 -14.28 12.95
C GLU A 113 4.99 -15.27 11.86
N LEU A 114 4.96 -14.82 10.60
CA LEU A 114 4.61 -15.61 9.43
C LEU A 114 5.90 -16.10 8.76
N GLU A 115 5.97 -17.39 8.50
CA GLU A 115 7.04 -17.95 7.70
C GLU A 115 6.83 -17.53 6.23
N VAL A 116 7.69 -16.65 5.73
CA VAL A 116 7.66 -16.19 4.34
C VAL A 116 8.57 -17.11 3.51
N ASP A 117 8.00 -18.19 3.01
CA ASP A 117 8.66 -19.09 2.05
C ASP A 117 8.39 -18.60 0.61
N LEU A 118 9.41 -18.02 -0.02
CA LEU A 118 9.32 -17.49 -1.38
C LEU A 118 9.98 -18.46 -2.36
N PRO A 119 9.26 -18.89 -3.42
CA PRO A 119 9.87 -19.64 -4.51
C PRO A 119 11.07 -18.87 -5.09
N ALA A 120 12.12 -19.60 -5.46
CA ALA A 120 13.34 -19.00 -6.00
C ALA A 120 13.08 -18.05 -7.17
N SER A 121 12.14 -18.40 -8.06
CA SER A 121 11.74 -17.55 -9.19
C SER A 121 11.07 -16.23 -8.78
N VAL A 122 10.28 -16.23 -7.69
CA VAL A 122 9.66 -15.00 -7.16
C VAL A 122 10.73 -14.12 -6.52
N ARG A 123 11.66 -14.74 -5.78
CA ARG A 123 12.78 -14.03 -5.16
C ARG A 123 13.67 -13.38 -6.23
N GLU A 124 14.07 -14.13 -7.25
CA GLU A 124 14.86 -13.63 -8.38
C GLU A 124 14.14 -12.47 -9.08
N ARG A 125 12.85 -12.64 -9.41
CA ARG A 125 12.06 -11.57 -10.05
C ARG A 125 11.99 -10.31 -9.19
N ALA A 126 11.82 -10.44 -7.87
CA ALA A 126 11.81 -9.29 -6.95
C ALA A 126 13.18 -8.57 -6.87
N LEU A 127 14.28 -9.29 -7.08
CA LEU A 127 15.65 -8.76 -7.08
C LEU A 127 16.11 -8.20 -8.42
N GLU A 128 15.48 -8.59 -9.53
CA GLU A 128 15.82 -8.10 -10.87
C GLU A 128 14.92 -6.95 -11.33
N ASP A 129 13.75 -6.78 -10.71
CA ASP A 129 12.80 -5.74 -11.07
C ASP A 129 13.22 -4.36 -10.54
N ASP A 130 13.90 -3.56 -11.36
CA ASP A 130 14.37 -2.23 -10.96
C ASP A 130 13.22 -1.24 -10.66
N GLY A 131 12.03 -1.49 -11.21
CA GLY A 131 10.81 -0.75 -10.83
C GLY A 131 10.32 -1.07 -9.41
N GLY A 132 10.80 -2.17 -8.83
CA GLY A 132 10.41 -2.67 -7.51
C GLY A 132 8.96 -3.12 -7.38
N ASP A 133 8.22 -3.27 -8.48
CA ASP A 133 6.80 -3.66 -8.47
C ASP A 133 6.65 -5.13 -8.03
N ALA A 134 7.57 -5.99 -8.46
CA ALA A 134 7.63 -7.37 -8.00
C ALA A 134 7.88 -7.46 -6.49
N LEU A 135 8.80 -6.63 -5.96
CA LEU A 135 9.06 -6.58 -4.52
C LEU A 135 7.86 -6.01 -3.74
N ASP A 136 7.25 -4.93 -4.25
CA ASP A 136 6.05 -4.33 -3.66
C ASP A 136 4.89 -5.33 -3.58
N SER A 137 4.75 -6.21 -4.55
CA SER A 137 3.76 -7.28 -4.54
C SER A 137 3.99 -8.28 -3.40
N VAL A 138 5.26 -8.62 -3.12
CA VAL A 138 5.63 -9.47 -1.97
C VAL A 138 5.34 -8.74 -0.65
N VAL A 139 5.71 -7.46 -0.54
CA VAL A 139 5.41 -6.64 0.64
C VAL A 139 3.90 -6.56 0.88
N ALA A 140 3.11 -6.36 -0.18
CA ALA A 140 1.66 -6.33 -0.10
C ALA A 140 1.06 -7.67 0.34
N ALA A 141 1.59 -8.79 -0.14
CA ALA A 141 1.16 -10.12 0.32
C ALA A 141 1.43 -10.32 1.82
N VAL A 142 2.61 -9.89 2.30
CA VAL A 142 2.98 -9.97 3.73
C VAL A 142 2.06 -9.09 4.60
N ALA A 143 1.83 -7.83 4.22
CA ALA A 143 0.90 -6.95 4.93
C ALA A 143 -0.54 -7.51 4.91
N THR A 144 -0.97 -8.10 3.79
CA THR A 144 -2.28 -8.76 3.69
C THR A 144 -2.41 -9.94 4.65
N ALA A 145 -1.39 -10.81 4.70
CA ALA A 145 -1.41 -11.96 5.59
C ALA A 145 -1.45 -11.53 7.07
N ARG A 146 -0.74 -10.45 7.44
CA ARG A 146 -0.80 -9.86 8.79
C ARG A 146 -2.17 -9.26 9.10
N ALA A 147 -2.79 -8.56 8.15
CA ALA A 147 -4.14 -8.03 8.30
C ALA A 147 -5.15 -9.17 8.49
N ALA A 148 -5.08 -10.22 7.68
CA ALA A 148 -5.95 -11.39 7.76
C ALA A 148 -5.81 -12.12 9.11
N ALA A 149 -4.57 -12.29 9.61
CA ALA A 149 -4.31 -12.89 10.93
C ALA A 149 -4.94 -12.10 12.09
N ARG A 150 -5.17 -10.78 11.90
CA ARG A 150 -5.85 -9.90 12.85
C ARG A 150 -7.34 -9.72 12.53
N GLY A 151 -7.91 -10.52 11.62
CA GLY A 151 -9.32 -10.39 11.22
C GLY A 151 -9.64 -9.07 10.51
N PHE A 152 -8.64 -8.47 9.84
CA PHE A 152 -8.72 -7.15 9.21
C PHE A 152 -9.04 -6.00 10.17
N GLU A 153 -8.70 -6.15 11.47
CA GLU A 153 -8.79 -5.04 12.41
C GLU A 153 -7.73 -3.97 12.06
N PRO A 154 -8.12 -2.70 11.87
CA PRO A 154 -7.18 -1.62 11.58
C PRO A 154 -6.03 -1.52 12.58
N SER A 155 -4.85 -1.17 12.10
CA SER A 155 -3.67 -0.93 12.95
C SER A 155 -3.55 0.53 13.42
N THR A 156 -4.34 1.42 12.83
CA THR A 156 -4.37 2.86 13.11
C THR A 156 -5.82 3.33 13.17
N GLU A 157 -6.04 4.49 13.78
CA GLU A 157 -7.33 5.17 13.67
C GLU A 157 -7.66 5.46 12.19
N TYR A 158 -8.94 5.37 11.84
CA TYR A 158 -9.40 5.56 10.47
C TYR A 158 -10.72 6.35 10.42
N ASP A 159 -10.96 7.05 9.31
CA ASP A 159 -12.26 7.64 9.02
C ASP A 159 -13.11 6.62 8.23
N PRO A 160 -14.37 6.33 8.63
CA PRO A 160 -15.20 5.34 7.94
C PRO A 160 -15.45 5.58 6.45
N ARG A 161 -15.22 6.80 5.95
CA ARG A 161 -15.32 7.11 4.52
C ARG A 161 -13.98 6.99 3.79
N GLU A 162 -12.87 7.19 4.50
CA GLU A 162 -11.52 7.14 3.93
C GLU A 162 -10.93 5.73 3.94
N GLY A 163 -11.44 4.86 4.81
CA GLY A 163 -10.92 3.52 5.02
C GLY A 163 -9.57 3.52 5.74
N CYS A 164 -8.86 2.40 5.66
CA CYS A 164 -7.56 2.21 6.30
C CYS A 164 -6.56 1.62 5.31
N ILE A 165 -5.31 2.10 5.39
CA ILE A 165 -4.14 1.48 4.74
C ILE A 165 -3.52 0.49 5.72
N TYR A 166 -3.48 -0.78 5.34
CA TYR A 166 -2.92 -1.86 6.16
C TYR A 166 -1.41 -1.96 5.94
N VAL A 167 -0.65 -2.09 7.04
CA VAL A 167 0.82 -2.13 7.10
C VAL A 167 1.34 -3.11 8.15
#